data_AF-A0A5N6IV71-F1
#
_entry.id   AF-A0A5N6IV71-F1
#
_cell.length_a   1.000
_cell.length_b   1.000
_cell.length_c   1.000
_cell.angle_alpha   90.00
_cell.angle_beta   90.00
_cell.angle_gamma   90.00
#
_symmetry.space_group_name_H-M   'P 1'
#
loop_
_entity.id
_entity.type
_entity.pdbx_description
1 polymer ?
#
loop_
_entity_poly.entity_id
_entity_poly.type
_entity_poly.pdbx_seq_one_letter_code
_entity_poly.pdbx_strand_id
1 'polypeptide(L)'
;MHSSKKHAQEAEELDPSIYSYDAVYESLHAKPGKGKAAAENKSEGPRYMGSLLRSAEVRKRDQLRARDRMLAKEREAEGDEFADKEKFVTSAYKKQQEELRRIEEEEAERERQEEERRKQNGGTGMVDFYRDMLSRGEQQHEAVMKATEEAARRVQAGEAPEETEESKEKTEAQKAEELNARGAHIAVNDEGQVVDKRQLLSAGLNAAPKPKQQPSAATAAAGSRASAPKSRFQSEQQNARAGQRARQTEMIASQLEEKAREEEAAEAARQKEIAERSRSRKTEGDVSSAKERYLARKREREAAAKAKGA
;
A
#
# COMPACT_ATOMS: atom_id res chain seq x y z
N MET A 1 -8.23 53.54 -40.08
CA MET A 1 -7.35 52.40 -40.45
C MET A 1 -5.87 52.59 -40.09
N HIS A 2 -5.36 53.81 -39.89
CA HIS A 2 -3.94 54.02 -39.53
C HIS A 2 -3.64 53.97 -38.02
N SER A 3 -4.61 54.27 -37.15
CA SER A 3 -4.43 54.22 -35.70
C SER A 3 -4.30 52.79 -35.17
N SER A 4 -5.13 51.87 -35.64
CA SER A 4 -5.09 50.46 -35.21
C SER A 4 -3.77 49.77 -35.54
N LYS A 5 -3.16 50.08 -36.69
CA LYS A 5 -1.85 49.53 -37.07
C LYS A 5 -0.72 50.08 -36.21
N LYS A 6 -0.75 51.37 -35.85
CA LYS A 6 0.23 51.97 -34.93
C LYS A 6 0.14 51.35 -33.55
N HIS A 7 -1.06 51.19 -33.01
CA HIS A 7 -1.25 50.52 -31.72
C HIS A 7 -0.83 49.05 -31.74
N ALA A 8 -0.99 48.34 -32.86
CA ALA A 8 -0.50 46.97 -33.01
C ALA A 8 1.04 46.92 -33.01
N GLN A 9 1.70 47.82 -33.73
CA GLN A 9 3.17 47.92 -33.76
C GLN A 9 3.74 48.33 -32.40
N GLU A 10 3.14 49.33 -31.74
CA GLU A 10 3.51 49.74 -30.37
C GLU A 10 3.37 48.57 -29.39
N ALA A 11 2.32 47.75 -29.52
CA ALA A 11 2.11 46.58 -28.66
C ALA A 11 3.13 45.46 -28.92
N GLU A 12 3.51 45.22 -30.17
CA GLU A 12 4.52 44.23 -30.56
C GLU A 12 5.95 44.66 -30.14
N GLU A 13 6.25 45.96 -30.18
CA GLU A 13 7.52 46.52 -29.68
C GLU A 13 7.63 46.43 -28.15
N LEU A 14 6.52 46.58 -27.43
CA LEU A 14 6.47 46.49 -25.97
C LEU A 14 6.54 45.04 -25.48
N ASP A 15 5.89 44.10 -26.17
CA ASP A 15 5.94 42.68 -25.86
C ASP A 15 5.89 41.82 -27.15
N PRO A 16 7.03 41.26 -27.58
CA PRO A 16 7.09 40.38 -28.74
C PRO A 16 6.30 39.07 -28.54
N SER A 17 5.96 38.71 -27.30
CA SER A 17 5.16 37.51 -26.98
C SER A 17 3.65 37.74 -27.03
N ILE A 18 3.18 38.97 -27.32
CA ILE A 18 1.77 39.35 -27.22
C ILE A 18 0.82 38.51 -28.09
N TYR A 19 1.32 37.97 -29.21
CA TYR A 19 0.53 37.11 -30.12
C TYR A 19 0.80 35.61 -29.96
N SER A 20 1.63 35.21 -28.99
CA SER A 20 2.01 33.81 -28.77
C SER A 20 1.07 33.04 -27.85
N TYR A 21 -0.24 33.23 -28.05
CA TYR A 21 -1.29 32.58 -27.25
C TYR A 21 -1.15 31.05 -27.28
N ASP A 22 -0.89 30.47 -28.46
CA ASP A 22 -0.81 29.02 -28.62
C ASP A 22 0.38 28.43 -27.85
N ALA A 23 1.56 29.05 -27.88
CA ALA A 23 2.74 28.57 -27.15
C ALA A 23 2.50 28.56 -25.62
N VAL A 24 1.86 29.60 -25.09
CA VAL A 24 1.50 29.67 -23.67
C VAL A 24 0.38 28.66 -23.35
N TYR A 25 -0.64 28.57 -24.20
CA TYR A 25 -1.76 27.66 -24.03
C TYR A 25 -1.31 26.19 -24.03
N GLU A 26 -0.43 25.82 -24.96
CA GLU A 26 0.19 24.51 -25.05
C GLU A 26 1.03 24.22 -23.81
N SER A 27 1.81 25.18 -23.29
CA SER A 27 2.58 24.95 -22.07
C SER A 27 1.70 24.78 -20.80
N LEU A 28 0.53 25.44 -20.74
CA LEU A 28 -0.46 25.29 -19.66
C LEU A 28 -1.20 23.95 -19.73
N HIS A 29 -1.48 23.47 -20.94
CA HIS A 29 -2.26 22.25 -21.19
C HIS A 29 -1.39 21.04 -21.50
N ALA A 30 -0.08 21.23 -21.67
CA ALA A 30 0.90 20.18 -21.74
C ALA A 30 0.73 19.34 -20.49
N LYS A 31 0.27 18.09 -20.67
CA LYS A 31 -0.06 17.19 -19.56
C LYS A 31 1.08 17.25 -18.54
N PRO A 32 0.82 17.57 -17.25
CA PRO A 32 1.84 17.77 -16.20
C PRO A 32 2.50 16.43 -15.80
N GLY A 33 3.10 15.77 -16.79
CA GLY A 33 3.38 14.34 -16.78
C GLY A 33 4.60 13.94 -17.59
N LYS A 34 5.21 14.80 -18.44
CA LYS A 34 6.45 14.40 -19.14
C LYS A 34 7.63 14.20 -18.16
N GLY A 35 7.68 14.95 -17.05
CA GLY A 35 8.68 14.73 -15.98
C GLY A 35 8.46 13.49 -15.11
N LYS A 36 7.20 13.07 -14.90
CA LYS A 36 6.87 11.82 -14.18
C LYS A 36 6.95 10.60 -15.08
N ALA A 37 6.66 10.74 -16.37
CA ALA A 37 6.85 9.69 -17.36
C ALA A 37 8.34 9.30 -17.45
N ALA A 38 9.29 10.23 -17.38
CA ALA A 38 10.72 9.91 -17.38
C ALA A 38 11.17 9.05 -16.16
N ALA A 39 10.44 9.11 -15.04
CA ALA A 39 10.67 8.26 -13.86
C ALA A 39 9.82 6.96 -13.88
N GLU A 40 8.61 6.99 -14.45
CA GLU A 40 7.75 5.81 -14.65
C GLU A 40 8.25 4.89 -15.78
N ASN A 41 8.96 5.43 -16.78
CA ASN A 41 9.51 4.69 -17.93
C ASN A 41 10.70 3.77 -17.57
N LYS A 42 11.09 3.65 -16.30
CA LYS A 42 12.17 2.76 -15.85
C LYS A 42 11.69 1.44 -15.24
N SER A 43 10.39 1.22 -15.10
CA SER A 43 9.90 -0.10 -14.69
C SER A 43 8.64 -0.47 -15.46
N GLU A 44 8.79 -1.29 -16.50
CA GLU A 44 7.69 -1.98 -17.23
C GLU A 44 6.88 -2.96 -16.34
N GLY A 45 7.04 -2.90 -15.02
CA GLY A 45 6.41 -3.80 -14.06
C GLY A 45 5.04 -3.31 -13.57
N PRO A 46 4.21 -4.21 -13.01
CA PRO A 46 2.96 -3.82 -12.36
C PRO A 46 3.19 -2.76 -11.28
N ARG A 47 2.30 -1.77 -11.20
CA ARG A 47 2.35 -0.63 -10.26
C ARG A 47 2.65 -1.00 -8.80
N TYR A 48 2.29 -2.21 -8.37
CA TYR A 48 2.43 -2.67 -6.98
C TYR A 48 3.58 -3.66 -6.76
N MET A 49 4.21 -4.20 -7.81
CA MET A 49 5.21 -5.27 -7.66
C MET A 49 6.41 -4.82 -6.84
N GLY A 50 6.91 -3.59 -7.09
CA GLY A 50 8.02 -3.05 -6.31
C GLY A 50 7.70 -2.89 -4.82
N SER A 51 6.47 -2.49 -4.48
CA SER A 51 6.03 -2.41 -3.08
C SER A 51 5.95 -3.79 -2.43
N LEU A 52 5.43 -4.78 -3.16
CA LEU A 52 5.35 -6.16 -2.68
C LEU A 52 6.75 -6.73 -2.41
N LEU A 53 7.69 -6.55 -3.34
CA LEU A 53 9.08 -7.01 -3.19
C LEU A 53 9.77 -6.33 -2.01
N ARG A 54 9.67 -5.01 -1.89
CA ARG A 54 10.18 -4.28 -0.71
C ARG A 54 9.59 -4.80 0.59
N SER A 55 8.27 -5.05 0.63
CA SER A 55 7.61 -5.61 1.82
C SER A 55 8.12 -7.02 2.17
N ALA A 56 8.38 -7.85 1.16
CA ALA A 56 8.93 -9.19 1.36
C ALA A 56 10.36 -9.15 1.89
N GLU A 57 11.19 -8.22 1.40
CA GLU A 57 12.54 -8.01 1.91
C GLU A 57 12.53 -7.54 3.37
N VAL A 58 11.67 -6.58 3.74
CA VAL A 58 11.52 -6.13 5.13
C VAL A 58 11.17 -7.31 6.04
N ARG A 59 10.18 -8.13 5.66
CA ARG A 59 9.81 -9.34 6.44
C ARG A 59 10.97 -10.32 6.58
N LYS A 60 11.77 -10.51 5.53
CA LYS A 60 12.96 -11.38 5.60
C LYS A 60 13.98 -10.84 6.60
N ARG A 61 14.24 -9.53 6.59
CA ARG A 61 15.13 -8.87 7.58
C ARG A 61 14.57 -9.04 8.99
N ASP A 62 13.28 -8.84 9.20
CA ASP A 62 12.62 -9.02 10.50
C ASP A 62 12.71 -10.46 11.01
N GLN A 63 12.52 -11.45 10.15
CA GLN A 63 12.65 -12.86 10.51
C GLN A 63 14.08 -13.21 10.94
N LEU A 64 15.09 -12.66 10.26
CA LEU A 64 16.49 -12.83 10.65
C LEU A 64 16.75 -12.18 12.01
N ARG A 65 16.31 -10.93 12.22
CA ARG A 65 16.40 -10.24 13.51
C ARG A 65 15.74 -11.03 14.64
N ALA A 66 14.54 -11.58 14.40
CA ALA A 66 13.82 -12.38 15.38
C ALA A 66 14.58 -13.67 15.73
N ARG A 67 15.16 -14.36 14.74
CA ARG A 67 15.98 -15.55 14.99
C ARG A 67 17.24 -15.23 15.76
N ASP A 68 17.92 -14.14 15.46
CA ASP A 68 19.13 -13.74 16.17
C ASP A 68 18.83 -13.38 17.63
N ARG A 69 17.70 -12.68 17.89
CA ARG A 69 17.23 -12.40 19.26
C ARG A 69 16.82 -13.67 20.01
N MET A 70 16.18 -14.62 19.34
CA MET A 70 15.85 -15.93 19.94
C MET A 70 17.11 -16.71 20.31
N LEU A 71 18.10 -16.76 19.41
CA LEU A 71 19.36 -17.45 19.67
C LEU A 71 20.18 -16.77 20.77
N ALA A 72 20.12 -15.44 20.89
CA ALA A 72 20.71 -14.72 22.01
C ALA A 72 20.03 -15.09 23.33
N LYS A 73 18.70 -15.13 23.35
CA LYS A 73 17.91 -15.52 24.51
C LYS A 73 18.13 -16.98 24.93
N GLU A 74 18.30 -17.89 23.98
CA GLU A 74 18.67 -19.29 24.24
C GLU A 74 20.05 -19.37 24.91
N ARG A 75 21.04 -18.60 24.43
CA ARG A 75 22.37 -18.55 25.06
C ARG A 75 22.35 -17.93 26.46
N GLU A 76 21.53 -16.90 26.68
CA GLU A 76 21.33 -16.33 28.01
C GLU A 76 20.68 -17.35 28.96
N ALA A 77 19.76 -18.17 28.46
CA ALA A 77 19.12 -19.23 29.23
C ALA A 77 20.07 -20.41 29.52
N GLU A 78 20.96 -20.75 28.59
CA GLU A 78 22.06 -21.72 28.79
C GLU A 78 23.13 -21.19 29.76
N GLY A 79 23.18 -19.88 29.99
CA GLY A 79 24.01 -19.25 31.02
C GLY A 79 25.48 -19.64 30.94
N ASP A 80 26.03 -20.12 32.06
CA ASP A 80 27.45 -20.50 32.19
C ASP A 80 27.73 -21.96 31.79
N GLU A 81 26.73 -22.74 31.36
CA GLU A 81 26.88 -24.16 31.03
C GLU A 81 27.91 -24.42 29.90
N PHE A 82 28.16 -23.39 29.09
CA PHE A 82 29.12 -23.42 27.99
C PHE A 82 30.17 -22.31 28.08
N ALA A 83 30.37 -21.70 29.26
CA ALA A 83 31.38 -20.67 29.47
C ALA A 83 32.82 -21.18 29.23
N ASP A 84 33.07 -22.45 29.56
CA ASP A 84 34.37 -23.10 29.38
C ASP A 84 34.65 -23.52 27.93
N LYS A 85 33.68 -23.37 27.01
CA LYS A 85 33.84 -23.77 25.60
C LYS A 85 34.12 -22.57 24.70
N GLU A 86 35.03 -22.78 23.75
CA GLU A 86 35.43 -21.76 22.79
C GLU A 86 34.27 -21.37 21.85
N LYS A 87 34.02 -20.07 21.70
CA LYS A 87 32.96 -19.52 20.84
C LYS A 87 33.50 -19.25 19.44
N PHE A 88 33.14 -20.09 18.47
CA PHE A 88 33.54 -19.90 17.08
C PHE A 88 32.47 -19.15 16.29
N VAL A 89 32.83 -17.97 15.77
CA VAL A 89 31.96 -17.18 14.89
C VAL A 89 32.62 -17.04 13.53
N THR A 90 31.93 -17.45 12.46
CA THR A 90 32.44 -17.36 11.09
C THR A 90 32.54 -15.90 10.64
N SER A 91 33.50 -15.59 9.77
CA SER A 91 33.67 -14.22 9.23
C SER A 91 32.43 -13.71 8.48
N ALA A 92 31.69 -14.61 7.84
CA ALA A 92 30.43 -14.30 7.16
C ALA A 92 29.33 -13.87 8.14
N TYR A 93 29.19 -14.56 9.28
CA TYR A 93 28.21 -14.21 10.29
C TYR A 93 28.51 -12.87 10.96
N LYS A 94 29.80 -12.56 11.21
CA LYS A 94 30.20 -11.25 11.71
C LYS A 94 29.79 -10.12 10.77
N LYS A 95 30.03 -10.29 9.46
CA LYS A 95 29.61 -9.32 8.43
C LYS A 95 28.09 -9.15 8.38
N GLN A 96 27.34 -10.27 8.42
CA GLN A 96 25.88 -10.23 8.44
C GLN A 96 25.34 -9.48 9.67
N GLN A 97 25.94 -9.69 10.84
CA GLN A 97 25.57 -8.98 12.07
C GLN A 97 25.87 -7.48 12.00
N GLU A 98 27.00 -7.08 11.39
CA GLU A 98 27.35 -5.67 11.16
C GLU A 98 26.40 -5.00 10.16
N GLU A 99 26.05 -5.67 9.06
CA GLU A 99 25.07 -5.16 8.09
C GLU A 99 23.69 -4.96 8.72
N LEU A 100 23.23 -5.93 9.52
CA LEU A 100 21.96 -5.80 10.24
C LEU A 100 21.98 -4.65 11.26
N ARG A 101 23.08 -4.46 11.98
CA ARG A 101 23.24 -3.31 12.90
C ARG A 101 23.22 -1.98 12.19
N ARG A 102 23.92 -1.86 11.06
CA ARG A 102 23.91 -0.62 10.25
C ARG A 102 22.52 -0.29 9.72
N ILE A 103 21.79 -1.30 9.25
CA ILE A 103 20.42 -1.12 8.76
C ILE A 103 19.48 -0.74 9.92
N GLU A 104 19.63 -1.35 11.10
CA GLU A 104 18.85 -1.01 12.30
C GLU A 104 19.13 0.42 12.80
N GLU A 105 20.40 0.85 12.77
CA GLU A 105 20.78 2.23 13.10
C GLU A 105 20.18 3.24 12.11
N GLU A 106 20.24 2.96 10.80
CA GLU A 106 19.64 3.82 9.78
C GLU A 106 18.10 3.86 9.89
N GLU A 107 17.46 2.70 10.12
CA GLU A 107 16.01 2.63 10.37
C GLU A 107 15.63 3.40 11.64
N ALA A 108 16.41 3.27 12.72
CA ALA A 108 16.17 3.97 13.98
C ALA A 108 16.42 5.48 13.88
N GLU A 109 17.38 5.93 13.07
CA GLU A 109 17.59 7.35 12.78
C GLU A 109 16.45 7.92 11.94
N ARG A 110 15.97 7.18 10.95
CA ARG A 110 14.77 7.56 10.16
C ARG A 110 13.53 7.62 11.03
N GLU A 111 13.33 6.64 11.91
CA GLU A 111 12.20 6.62 12.84
C GLU A 111 12.29 7.77 13.85
N ARG A 112 13.48 8.10 14.37
CA ARG A 112 13.69 9.27 15.22
C ARG A 112 13.33 10.57 14.51
N GLN A 113 13.78 10.74 13.26
CA GLN A 113 13.43 11.91 12.45
C GLN A 113 11.92 11.96 12.17
N GLU A 114 11.29 10.82 11.85
CA GLU A 114 9.84 10.75 11.67
C GLU A 114 9.08 11.05 12.96
N GLU A 115 9.55 10.54 14.11
CA GLU A 115 8.97 10.84 15.42
C GLU A 115 9.12 12.31 15.79
N GLU A 116 10.26 12.93 15.53
CA GLU A 116 10.46 14.36 15.73
C GLU A 116 9.51 15.16 14.85
N ARG A 117 9.36 14.78 13.58
CA ARG A 117 8.35 15.38 12.68
C ARG A 117 6.93 15.14 13.18
N ARG A 118 6.61 13.95 13.70
CA ARG A 118 5.30 13.64 14.29
C ARG A 118 5.06 14.38 15.60
N LYS A 119 6.07 14.60 16.43
CA LYS A 119 5.98 15.38 17.67
C LYS A 119 5.79 16.86 17.36
N GLN A 120 6.51 17.38 16.35
CA GLN A 120 6.32 18.74 15.83
C GLN A 120 4.94 18.92 15.17
N ASN A 121 4.43 17.88 14.49
CA ASN A 121 3.14 17.90 13.79
C ASN A 121 2.02 17.15 14.55
N GLY A 122 2.13 16.99 15.87
CA GLY A 122 1.39 15.99 16.68
C GLY A 122 -0.12 16.15 16.82
N GLY A 123 -0.75 17.10 16.12
CA GLY A 123 -2.21 17.25 16.07
C GLY A 123 -2.79 17.18 14.65
N THR A 124 -1.97 16.89 13.65
CA THR A 124 -2.16 17.43 12.30
C THR A 124 -2.30 16.34 11.24
N GLY A 125 -2.69 15.10 11.59
CA GLY A 125 -2.65 13.96 10.66
C GLY A 125 -3.39 14.19 9.32
N MET A 126 -4.57 14.82 9.35
CA MET A 126 -5.29 15.21 8.12
C MET A 126 -4.77 16.53 7.53
N VAL A 127 -4.38 17.49 8.36
CA VAL A 127 -3.89 18.80 7.92
C VAL A 127 -2.53 18.67 7.22
N ASP A 128 -1.69 17.71 7.60
CA ASP A 128 -0.43 17.37 6.94
C ASP A 128 -0.68 16.77 5.56
N PHE A 129 -1.70 15.93 5.42
CA PHE A 129 -2.13 15.41 4.12
C PHE A 129 -2.64 16.53 3.22
N TYR A 130 -3.48 17.44 3.74
CA TYR A 130 -3.95 18.60 2.98
C TYR A 130 -2.80 19.56 2.64
N ARG A 131 -1.84 19.77 3.55
CA ARG A 131 -0.62 20.54 3.31
C ARG A 131 0.20 19.91 2.19
N ASP A 132 0.46 18.60 2.24
CA ASP A 132 1.21 17.89 1.19
C ASP A 132 0.48 17.96 -0.16
N MET A 133 -0.85 17.80 -0.17
CA MET A 133 -1.65 17.96 -1.38
C MET A 133 -1.56 19.38 -1.95
N LEU A 134 -1.65 20.41 -1.09
CA LEU A 134 -1.53 21.80 -1.49
C LEU A 134 -0.12 22.12 -1.98
N SER A 135 0.92 21.71 -1.26
CA SER A 135 2.33 21.88 -1.68
C SER A 135 2.63 21.16 -2.99
N ARG A 136 2.07 19.97 -3.23
CA ARG A 136 2.16 19.30 -4.53
C ARG A 136 1.45 20.07 -5.63
N GLY A 137 0.29 20.65 -5.34
CA GLY A 137 -0.45 21.51 -6.25
C GLY A 137 0.34 22.78 -6.59
N GLU A 138 0.94 23.42 -5.59
CA GLU A 138 1.82 24.59 -5.75
C GLU A 138 3.05 24.26 -6.59
N GLN A 139 3.74 23.16 -6.32
CA GLN A 139 4.88 22.71 -7.12
C GLN A 139 4.52 22.44 -8.59
N GLN A 140 3.35 21.85 -8.83
CA GLN A 140 2.86 21.63 -10.19
C GLN A 140 2.55 22.95 -10.89
N HIS A 141 1.89 23.87 -10.19
CA HIS A 141 1.58 25.19 -10.70
C HIS A 141 2.84 26.01 -10.99
N GLU A 142 3.83 26.01 -10.08
CA GLU A 142 5.13 26.66 -10.29
C GLU A 142 5.88 26.08 -11.49
N ALA A 143 5.86 24.76 -11.67
CA ALA A 143 6.49 24.12 -12.83
C ALA A 143 5.81 24.54 -14.14
N VAL A 144 4.48 24.61 -14.15
CA VAL A 144 3.70 25.09 -15.31
C VAL A 144 4.00 26.56 -15.58
N MET A 145 4.02 27.42 -14.56
CA MET A 145 4.34 28.85 -14.71
C MET A 145 5.77 29.06 -15.23
N LYS A 146 6.76 28.32 -14.72
CA LYS A 146 8.13 28.35 -15.26
C LYS A 146 8.18 27.90 -16.73
N ALA A 147 7.46 26.83 -17.09
CA ALA A 147 7.38 26.39 -18.47
C ALA A 147 6.72 27.44 -19.39
N THR A 148 5.68 28.13 -18.92
CA THR A 148 5.04 29.23 -19.66
C THR A 148 5.98 30.42 -19.84
N GLU A 149 6.76 30.77 -18.81
CA GLU A 149 7.75 31.85 -18.88
C GLU A 149 8.90 31.49 -19.84
N GLU A 150 9.36 30.24 -19.81
CA GLU A 150 10.36 29.74 -20.76
C GLU A 150 9.84 29.74 -22.20
N ALA A 151 8.58 29.34 -22.42
CA ALA A 151 7.94 29.40 -23.74
C ALA A 151 7.83 30.85 -24.25
N ALA A 152 7.39 31.79 -23.41
CA ALA A 152 7.34 33.21 -23.76
C ALA A 152 8.73 33.79 -24.07
N ARG A 153 9.76 33.39 -23.30
CA ARG A 153 11.15 33.79 -23.56
C ARG A 153 11.69 33.24 -24.89
N ARG A 154 11.36 32.00 -25.26
CA ARG A 154 11.76 31.42 -26.55
C ARG A 154 11.13 32.15 -27.73
N VAL A 155 9.85 32.50 -27.61
CA VAL A 155 9.15 33.33 -28.60
C VAL A 155 9.81 34.71 -28.72
N GLN A 156 10.13 35.37 -27.60
CA GLN A 156 10.85 36.66 -27.62
C GLN A 156 12.25 36.56 -28.22
N ALA A 157 12.92 35.41 -28.09
CA ALA A 157 14.22 35.15 -28.70
C ALA A 157 14.15 34.88 -30.22
N GLY A 158 12.95 34.88 -30.82
CA GLY A 158 12.75 34.59 -32.24
C GLY A 158 12.93 33.12 -32.60
N GLU A 159 13.01 32.24 -31.61
CA GLU A 159 12.98 30.79 -31.81
C GLU A 159 11.51 30.43 -32.06
N ALA A 160 11.14 30.26 -33.33
CA ALA A 160 9.82 29.81 -33.70
C ALA A 160 9.52 28.53 -32.89
N PRO A 161 8.31 28.41 -32.31
CA PRO A 161 7.95 27.17 -31.65
C PRO A 161 8.19 26.07 -32.67
N GLU A 162 9.10 25.13 -32.39
CA GLU A 162 9.03 23.84 -33.06
C GLU A 162 7.58 23.42 -32.86
N GLU A 163 6.82 23.36 -33.95
CA GLU A 163 5.59 22.58 -34.01
C GLU A 163 6.02 21.21 -33.53
N THR A 164 5.87 20.97 -32.23
CA THR A 164 5.84 19.63 -31.72
C THR A 164 4.70 19.02 -32.50
N GLU A 165 5.07 18.12 -33.42
CA GLU A 165 4.21 17.15 -34.07
C GLU A 165 3.55 16.29 -32.97
N GLU A 166 2.77 16.92 -32.10
CA GLU A 166 1.88 16.29 -31.14
C GLU A 166 0.72 15.79 -31.98
N SER A 167 0.93 14.58 -32.48
CA SER A 167 -0.14 13.62 -32.73
C SER A 167 -1.32 14.26 -33.44
N LYS A 168 -1.21 14.43 -34.76
CA LYS A 168 -2.39 14.28 -35.62
C LYS A 168 -3.10 13.04 -35.09
N GLU A 169 -4.22 13.23 -34.38
CA GLU A 169 -4.97 12.13 -33.82
C GLU A 169 -5.19 11.18 -34.98
N LYS A 170 -4.56 9.99 -34.93
CA LYS A 170 -4.61 9.04 -36.05
C LYS A 170 -6.06 8.97 -36.49
N THR A 171 -6.31 9.31 -37.76
CA THR A 171 -7.66 9.35 -38.31
C THR A 171 -8.30 7.98 -38.10
N GLU A 172 -9.63 7.91 -38.02
CA GLU A 172 -10.34 6.64 -37.78
C GLU A 172 -9.91 5.56 -38.79
N ALA A 173 -9.63 5.96 -40.04
CA ALA A 173 -9.04 5.12 -41.08
C ALA A 173 -7.67 4.55 -40.70
N GLN A 174 -6.72 5.38 -40.22
CA GLN A 174 -5.39 4.91 -39.81
C GLN A 174 -5.45 3.95 -38.62
N LYS A 175 -6.38 4.17 -37.69
CA LYS A 175 -6.62 3.26 -36.56
C LYS A 175 -7.21 1.93 -37.04
N ALA A 176 -8.12 1.95 -38.00
CA ALA A 176 -8.71 0.75 -38.59
C ALA A 176 -7.69 -0.08 -39.36
N GLU A 177 -6.82 0.55 -40.16
CA GLU A 177 -5.73 -0.13 -40.88
C GLU A 177 -4.74 -0.81 -39.92
N GLU A 178 -4.34 -0.13 -38.85
CA GLU A 178 -3.43 -0.70 -37.84
C GLU A 178 -4.05 -1.91 -37.12
N LEU A 179 -5.35 -1.86 -36.82
CA LEU A 179 -6.07 -2.98 -36.21
C LEU A 179 -6.29 -4.13 -37.21
N ASN A 180 -6.55 -3.83 -38.48
CA ASN A 180 -6.64 -4.82 -39.54
C ASN A 180 -5.31 -5.54 -39.76
N ALA A 181 -4.19 -4.81 -39.72
CA ALA A 181 -2.84 -5.39 -39.77
C ALA A 181 -2.55 -6.29 -38.56
N ARG A 182 -3.17 -6.01 -37.40
CA ARG A 182 -3.11 -6.85 -36.19
C ARG A 182 -4.11 -8.02 -36.20
N GLY A 183 -4.82 -8.26 -37.31
CA GLY A 183 -5.75 -9.37 -37.47
C GLY A 183 -7.19 -9.09 -37.06
N ALA A 184 -7.58 -7.83 -36.84
CA ALA A 184 -8.98 -7.45 -36.79
C ALA A 184 -9.57 -7.37 -38.21
N HIS A 185 -10.89 -7.40 -38.33
CA HIS A 185 -11.59 -7.18 -39.60
C HIS A 185 -12.57 -6.03 -39.41
N ILE A 186 -12.05 -4.82 -39.60
CA ILE A 186 -12.75 -3.54 -39.46
C ILE A 186 -13.09 -3.02 -40.86
N ALA A 187 -14.38 -2.89 -41.15
CA ALA A 187 -14.86 -2.33 -42.41
C ALA A 187 -14.87 -0.79 -42.35
N VAL A 188 -14.26 -0.15 -43.35
CA VAL A 188 -14.19 1.31 -43.51
C VAL A 188 -14.96 1.67 -44.80
N ASN A 189 -15.75 2.75 -44.77
CA ASN A 189 -16.46 3.26 -45.95
C ASN A 189 -15.55 4.11 -46.85
N ASP A 190 -16.05 4.53 -48.02
CA ASP A 190 -15.30 5.35 -48.98
C ASP A 190 -14.93 6.75 -48.45
N GLU A 191 -15.57 7.19 -47.35
CA GLU A 191 -15.29 8.45 -46.65
C GLU A 191 -14.26 8.29 -45.50
N GLY A 192 -13.69 7.09 -45.32
CA GLY A 192 -12.70 6.81 -44.27
C GLY A 192 -13.28 6.64 -42.87
N GLN A 193 -14.59 6.49 -42.72
CA GLN A 193 -15.30 6.23 -41.47
C GLN A 193 -15.52 4.73 -41.26
N VAL A 194 -15.36 4.29 -40.01
CA VAL A 194 -15.58 2.88 -39.64
C VAL A 194 -17.07 2.57 -39.60
N VAL A 195 -17.50 1.57 -40.38
CA VAL A 195 -18.91 1.18 -40.54
C VAL A 195 -19.51 0.67 -39.22
N ASP A 196 -18.74 -0.08 -38.43
CA ASP A 196 -19.14 -0.54 -37.09
C ASP A 196 -18.08 -0.18 -36.03
N LYS A 197 -18.38 0.85 -35.24
CA LYS A 197 -17.49 1.34 -34.16
C LYS A 197 -17.24 0.30 -33.07
N ARG A 198 -18.05 -0.77 -32.98
CA ARG A 198 -17.80 -1.88 -32.03
C ARG A 198 -16.57 -2.69 -32.40
N GLN A 199 -16.22 -2.74 -33.69
CA GLN A 199 -15.05 -3.46 -34.18
C GLN A 199 -13.73 -2.78 -33.78
N LEU A 200 -13.78 -1.49 -33.43
CA LEU A 200 -12.65 -0.75 -32.85
C LEU A 200 -12.42 -1.09 -31.36
N LEU A 201 -13.37 -1.78 -30.71
CA LEU A 201 -13.23 -2.17 -29.31
C LEU A 201 -12.39 -3.45 -29.23
N SER A 202 -11.37 -3.45 -28.37
CA SER A 202 -10.55 -4.63 -28.15
C SER A 202 -11.40 -5.79 -27.59
N ALA A 203 -11.21 -6.98 -28.16
CA ALA A 203 -12.02 -8.18 -27.90
C ALA A 203 -12.02 -8.70 -26.44
N GLY A 204 -11.38 -8.00 -25.51
CA GLY A 204 -11.26 -8.38 -24.10
C GLY A 204 -12.14 -7.62 -23.11
N LEU A 205 -12.90 -6.59 -23.53
CA LEU A 205 -13.51 -5.67 -22.57
C LEU A 205 -14.90 -6.11 -22.03
N ASN A 206 -15.56 -7.15 -22.55
CA ASN A 206 -16.96 -7.45 -22.18
C ASN A 206 -17.37 -8.93 -22.02
N ALA A 207 -16.42 -9.88 -21.91
CA ALA A 207 -16.75 -11.31 -21.75
C ALA A 207 -16.06 -11.96 -20.54
N ALA A 208 -16.16 -11.35 -19.36
CA ALA A 208 -15.94 -12.09 -18.11
C ALA A 208 -17.28 -12.65 -17.60
N PRO A 209 -17.40 -13.96 -17.29
CA PRO A 209 -18.61 -14.50 -16.69
C PRO A 209 -18.81 -13.87 -15.30
N LYS A 210 -19.95 -13.19 -15.10
CA LYS A 210 -20.29 -12.47 -13.86
C LYS A 210 -20.29 -13.42 -12.64
N PRO A 211 -19.45 -13.23 -11.61
CA PRO A 211 -19.68 -13.82 -10.30
C PRO A 211 -20.84 -13.11 -9.58
N LYS A 212 -21.70 -13.88 -8.91
CA LYS A 212 -22.87 -13.43 -8.15
C LYS A 212 -22.52 -12.30 -7.17
N GLN A 213 -23.18 -11.15 -7.30
CA GLN A 213 -23.05 -10.00 -6.41
C GLN A 213 -24.01 -10.10 -5.21
N GLN A 214 -23.49 -9.84 -4.01
CA GLN A 214 -24.25 -9.47 -2.81
C GLN A 214 -24.34 -7.93 -2.71
N PRO A 215 -25.38 -7.39 -2.04
CA PRO A 215 -25.88 -6.04 -2.29
C PRO A 215 -25.04 -4.92 -1.69
N SER A 216 -25.04 -3.83 -2.45
CA SER A 216 -24.36 -2.55 -2.28
C SER A 216 -24.80 -1.73 -1.06
N ALA A 217 -23.86 -0.96 -0.51
CA ALA A 217 -24.15 0.35 0.06
C ALA A 217 -23.35 1.41 -0.70
N ALA A 218 -24.09 2.28 -1.40
CA ALA A 218 -23.59 3.43 -2.11
C ALA A 218 -23.30 4.59 -1.16
N THR A 219 -22.27 5.37 -1.45
CA THR A 219 -22.24 6.80 -1.11
C THR A 219 -21.92 7.60 -2.36
N ALA A 220 -22.97 8.23 -2.89
CA ALA A 220 -22.89 9.33 -3.83
C ALA A 220 -22.37 10.58 -3.10
N ALA A 221 -21.32 11.20 -3.63
CA ALA A 221 -20.94 12.56 -3.29
C ALA A 221 -21.59 13.50 -4.32
N ALA A 222 -22.63 14.21 -3.90
CA ALA A 222 -23.17 15.38 -4.60
C ALA A 222 -22.97 16.60 -3.69
N GLY A 223 -22.47 17.68 -4.30
CA GLY A 223 -21.81 18.79 -3.62
C GLY A 223 -22.71 19.72 -2.82
N SER A 224 -22.06 20.55 -1.98
CA SER A 224 -22.70 21.66 -1.28
C SER A 224 -21.89 22.94 -1.45
N ARG A 225 -22.50 23.90 -2.15
CA ARG A 225 -22.16 25.33 -2.10
C ARG A 225 -22.38 25.86 -0.69
N ALA A 226 -21.60 26.87 -0.31
CA ALA A 226 -21.71 27.63 0.92
C ALA A 226 -23.07 28.36 1.04
N SER A 227 -23.72 28.35 2.22
CA SER A 227 -24.50 29.49 2.75
C SER A 227 -25.06 29.24 4.18
N ALA A 228 -24.80 30.23 5.04
CA ALA A 228 -25.59 30.76 6.17
C ALA A 228 -25.87 29.92 7.45
N PRO A 229 -25.86 30.58 8.63
CA PRO A 229 -26.11 29.95 9.93
C PRO A 229 -27.62 29.68 10.14
N LYS A 230 -27.99 28.47 10.58
CA LYS A 230 -29.39 28.12 10.87
C LYS A 230 -29.60 27.59 12.29
N SER A 231 -30.40 28.37 13.03
CA SER A 231 -31.52 28.03 13.93
C SER A 231 -31.52 26.71 14.72
N ARG A 232 -31.79 26.84 16.03
CA ARG A 232 -31.93 25.82 17.10
C ARG A 232 -32.91 24.67 16.84
N PHE A 233 -33.67 24.64 15.74
CA PHE A 233 -34.60 23.55 15.43
C PHE A 233 -33.92 22.29 14.83
N GLN A 234 -32.65 22.39 14.41
CA GLN A 234 -31.90 21.25 13.85
C GLN A 234 -31.23 20.35 14.91
N SER A 235 -31.05 20.83 16.15
CA SER A 235 -30.38 20.07 17.21
C SER A 235 -31.21 18.88 17.69
N GLU A 236 -32.53 19.00 17.72
CA GLU A 236 -33.43 17.96 18.23
C GLU A 236 -33.51 16.77 17.26
N GLN A 237 -33.45 17.03 15.95
CA GLN A 237 -33.41 15.98 14.94
C GLN A 237 -32.04 15.30 14.82
N GLN A 238 -30.95 16.00 15.17
CA GLN A 238 -29.62 15.40 15.33
C GLN A 238 -29.54 14.49 16.57
N ASN A 239 -30.15 14.89 17.69
CA ASN A 239 -30.22 14.08 18.92
C ASN A 239 -31.02 12.79 18.72
N ALA A 240 -32.14 12.84 17.98
CA ALA A 240 -32.90 11.63 17.64
C ALA A 240 -32.10 10.63 16.79
N ARG A 241 -31.29 11.12 15.84
CA ARG A 241 -30.40 10.29 15.02
C ARG A 241 -29.19 9.75 15.81
N ALA A 242 -28.67 10.52 16.76
CA ALA A 242 -27.61 10.06 17.67
C ALA A 242 -28.09 8.90 18.55
N GLY A 243 -29.31 8.98 19.09
CA GLY A 243 -29.91 7.89 19.88
C GLY A 243 -30.18 6.61 19.08
N GLN A 244 -30.51 6.72 17.79
CA GLN A 244 -30.65 5.55 16.91
C GLN A 244 -29.30 4.88 16.61
N ARG A 245 -28.23 5.67 16.39
CA ARG A 245 -26.88 5.13 16.18
C ARG A 245 -26.32 4.46 17.43
N ALA A 246 -26.52 5.07 18.60
CA ALA A 246 -26.07 4.50 19.87
C ALA A 246 -26.65 3.09 20.09
N ARG A 247 -27.97 2.91 19.86
CA ARG A 247 -28.63 1.60 19.96
C ARG A 247 -28.12 0.57 18.94
N GLN A 248 -27.80 1.01 17.72
CA GLN A 248 -27.23 0.12 16.70
C GLN A 248 -25.79 -0.29 17.06
N THR A 249 -24.98 0.64 17.57
CA THR A 249 -23.63 0.35 18.03
C THR A 249 -23.63 -0.60 19.22
N GLU A 250 -24.55 -0.43 20.17
CA GLU A 250 -24.70 -1.31 21.33
C GLU A 250 -25.12 -2.73 20.92
N MET A 251 -26.04 -2.88 19.96
CA MET A 251 -26.40 -4.19 19.40
C MET A 251 -25.22 -4.88 18.70
N ILE A 252 -24.41 -4.13 17.96
CA ILE A 252 -23.23 -4.68 17.29
C ILE A 252 -22.16 -5.08 18.32
N ALA A 253 -21.98 -4.25 19.36
CA ALA A 253 -21.07 -4.54 20.45
C ALA A 253 -21.50 -5.79 21.22
N SER A 254 -22.80 -5.97 21.52
CA SER A 254 -23.29 -7.17 22.20
C SER A 254 -23.12 -8.43 21.34
N GLN A 255 -23.34 -8.35 20.02
CA GLN A 255 -23.10 -9.47 19.11
C GLN A 255 -21.61 -9.84 19.00
N LEU A 256 -20.71 -8.84 19.05
CA LEU A 256 -19.27 -9.07 19.09
C LEU A 256 -18.83 -9.71 20.40
N GLU A 257 -19.40 -9.26 21.53
CA GLU A 257 -19.11 -9.84 22.85
C GLU A 257 -19.65 -11.28 22.96
N GLU A 258 -20.85 -11.56 22.45
CA GLU A 258 -21.39 -12.92 22.39
C GLU A 258 -20.50 -13.85 21.56
N LYS A 259 -20.05 -13.41 20.38
CA LYS A 259 -19.10 -14.18 19.56
C LYS A 259 -17.76 -14.40 20.26
N ALA A 260 -17.21 -13.38 20.92
CA ALA A 260 -15.97 -13.52 21.68
C ALA A 260 -16.12 -14.54 22.82
N ARG A 261 -17.25 -14.52 23.54
CA ARG A 261 -17.54 -15.50 24.59
C ARG A 261 -17.72 -16.92 24.03
N GLU A 262 -18.34 -17.06 22.86
CA GLU A 262 -18.46 -18.36 22.17
C GLU A 262 -17.09 -18.89 21.73
N GLU A 263 -16.23 -18.03 21.19
CA GLU A 263 -14.85 -18.37 20.81
C GLU A 263 -14.01 -18.77 22.02
N GLU A 264 -14.04 -18.01 23.11
CA GLU A 264 -13.36 -18.34 24.37
C GLU A 264 -13.86 -19.66 24.96
N ALA A 265 -15.18 -19.91 24.94
CA ALA A 265 -15.76 -21.17 25.40
C ALA A 265 -15.33 -22.35 24.52
N ALA A 266 -15.25 -22.16 23.20
CA ALA A 266 -14.78 -23.16 22.26
C ALA A 266 -13.29 -23.46 22.44
N GLU A 267 -12.46 -22.44 22.67
CA GLU A 267 -11.04 -22.60 22.99
C GLU A 267 -10.84 -23.31 24.32
N ALA A 268 -11.58 -22.94 25.36
CA ALA A 268 -11.55 -23.62 26.65
C ALA A 268 -11.98 -25.09 26.53
N ALA A 269 -13.00 -25.39 25.72
CA ALA A 269 -13.40 -26.76 25.43
C ALA A 269 -12.30 -27.55 24.70
N ARG A 270 -11.66 -26.95 23.68
CA ARG A 270 -10.51 -27.55 22.98
C ARG A 270 -9.34 -27.79 23.92
N GLN A 271 -9.03 -26.86 24.81
CA GLN A 271 -7.97 -27.03 25.80
C GLN A 271 -8.28 -28.16 26.79
N LYS A 272 -9.54 -28.28 27.23
CA LYS A 272 -9.99 -29.41 28.06
C LYS A 272 -9.86 -30.73 27.31
N GLU A 273 -10.26 -30.80 26.04
CA GLU A 273 -10.10 -32.00 25.20
C GLU A 273 -8.61 -32.38 25.05
N ILE A 274 -7.74 -31.41 24.79
CA ILE A 274 -6.28 -31.63 24.70
C ILE A 274 -5.74 -32.14 26.04
N ALA A 275 -6.20 -31.58 27.17
CA ALA A 275 -5.81 -32.01 28.51
C ALA A 275 -6.33 -33.42 28.86
N GLU A 276 -7.54 -33.79 28.45
CA GLU A 276 -8.06 -35.15 28.62
C GLU A 276 -7.33 -36.16 27.71
N ARG A 277 -7.00 -35.74 26.48
CA ARG A 277 -6.21 -36.54 25.55
C ARG A 277 -4.77 -36.73 26.02
N SER A 278 -4.18 -35.73 26.68
CA SER A 278 -2.85 -35.86 27.29
C SER A 278 -2.90 -36.71 28.56
N ARG A 279 -3.94 -36.58 29.39
CA ARG A 279 -4.15 -37.44 30.58
C ARG A 279 -4.41 -38.90 30.26
N SER A 280 -5.11 -39.19 29.16
CA SER A 280 -5.39 -40.58 28.74
C SER A 280 -4.20 -41.27 28.08
N ARG A 281 -3.23 -40.51 27.56
CA ARG A 281 -1.97 -41.05 27.05
C ARG A 281 -0.97 -41.21 28.18
N LYS A 282 -0.61 -42.46 28.48
CA LYS A 282 0.46 -42.77 29.44
C LYS A 282 1.76 -42.14 28.95
N THR A 283 2.37 -41.31 29.79
CA THR A 283 3.64 -40.65 29.47
C THR A 283 4.79 -41.66 29.60
N GLU A 284 5.94 -41.38 28.97
CA GLU A 284 7.13 -42.23 29.11
C GLU A 284 7.59 -42.36 30.57
N GLY A 285 7.38 -41.31 31.39
CA GLY A 285 7.62 -41.32 32.84
C GLY A 285 6.67 -42.22 33.63
N ASP A 286 5.39 -42.32 33.22
CA ASP A 286 4.46 -43.29 33.83
C ASP A 286 4.90 -44.73 33.53
N VAL A 287 5.44 -44.97 32.33
CA VAL A 287 5.97 -46.27 31.93
C VAL A 287 7.26 -46.62 32.68
N SER A 288 8.19 -45.68 32.86
CA SER A 288 9.41 -45.91 33.63
C SER A 288 9.11 -46.16 35.11
N SER A 289 8.27 -45.33 35.74
CA SER A 289 7.86 -45.52 37.13
C SER A 289 7.07 -46.82 37.36
N ALA A 290 6.29 -47.29 36.38
CA ALA A 290 5.65 -48.60 36.43
C ALA A 290 6.67 -49.75 36.35
N LYS A 291 7.70 -49.63 35.50
CA LYS A 291 8.81 -50.59 35.40
C LYS A 291 9.62 -50.65 36.71
N GLU A 292 9.94 -49.50 37.30
CA GLU A 292 10.67 -49.44 38.58
C GLU A 292 9.88 -50.10 39.72
N ARG A 293 8.59 -49.80 39.85
CA ARG A 293 7.71 -50.46 40.84
C ARG A 293 7.58 -51.97 40.60
N TYR A 294 7.61 -52.40 39.35
CA TYR A 294 7.61 -53.83 39.02
C TYR A 294 8.93 -54.50 39.43
N LEU A 295 10.07 -53.87 39.12
CA LEU A 295 11.39 -54.39 39.49
C LEU A 295 11.59 -54.42 41.01
N ALA A 296 11.13 -53.40 41.74
CA ALA A 296 11.16 -53.38 43.20
C ALA A 296 10.36 -54.55 43.80
N ARG A 297 9.10 -54.74 43.38
CA ARG A 297 8.27 -55.88 43.83
C ARG A 297 8.89 -57.23 43.47
N LYS A 298 9.58 -57.34 42.33
CA LYS A 298 10.30 -58.56 41.94
C LYS A 298 11.47 -58.84 42.88
N ARG A 299 12.29 -57.83 43.18
CA ARG A 299 13.42 -57.95 44.13
C ARG A 299 12.94 -58.33 45.52
N GLU A 300 11.86 -57.71 46.01
CA GLU A 300 11.27 -58.05 47.31
C GLU A 300 10.73 -59.50 47.35
N ARG A 301 10.07 -59.95 46.27
CA ARG A 301 9.62 -61.35 46.16
C ARG A 301 10.79 -62.33 46.14
N GLU A 302 11.87 -62.02 45.42
CA GLU A 302 13.08 -62.86 45.40
C GLU A 302 13.79 -62.87 46.75
N ALA A 303 13.87 -61.74 47.44
CA ALA A 303 14.43 -61.67 48.80
C ALA A 303 13.57 -62.46 49.80
N ALA A 304 12.24 -62.35 49.73
CA ALA A 304 11.32 -63.12 50.58
C ALA A 304 11.34 -64.63 50.27
N ALA A 305 11.49 -65.02 49.00
CA ALA A 305 11.66 -66.42 48.61
C ALA A 305 12.98 -66.99 49.13
N LYS A 306 14.08 -66.23 49.07
CA LYS A 306 15.36 -66.60 49.66
C LYS A 306 15.28 -66.72 51.19
N ALA A 307 14.53 -65.83 51.85
CA ALA A 307 14.33 -65.87 53.30
C ALA A 307 13.41 -67.01 53.79
N LYS A 308 12.55 -67.57 52.92
CA LYS A 308 11.70 -68.74 53.23
C LYS A 308 12.33 -70.09 52.86
N GLY A 309 13.40 -70.08 52.06
CA GLY A 309 14.15 -71.26 51.64
C GLY A 309 15.44 -71.52 52.42
N ALA A 310 15.71 -70.70 53.44
CA ALA A 310 16.73 -70.89 54.47
C ALA A 310 16.04 -71.23 55.80
#